data_AF-A0A923I126-F1
#
_entry.id   AF-A0A923I126-F1
#
_cell.length_a   1.000
_cell.length_b   1.000
_cell.length_c   1.000
_cell.angle_alpha   90.00
_cell.angle_beta   90.00
_cell.angle_gamma   90.00
#
_symmetry.space_group_name_H-M   'P 1'
#
loop_
_entity.id
_entity.type
_entity.pdbx_description
1 polymer ?
#
loop_
_entity_poly.entity_id
_entity_poly.type
_entity_poly.pdbx_seq_one_letter_code
_entity_poly.pdbx_strand_id
1 'polypeptide(L)'
;MNLIYKEKKKMKRKLGSSLILSFLWILLFLLGFGGSALAAGGDGSGGGSGNGNGTGQAATSDITTETTTPGSGGGTGGGSDEPLTLVSATPAVDSTNVAVDSAITLEFSKNVAYATVRDGNLKAVTLWKGDTQVPADITMADDQLEPDLRNFITITPTEALKEGTLYTVKVDDTLAAKSGNVLAEPLKLNFTTTAPATPNSNLTLWISLGALVVVIMIIAAVLMKRKKV
;
A
#
# COMPACT_ATOMS: atom_id res chain seq x y z
N MET A 1 12.27 -10.39 70.28
CA MET A 1 12.62 -11.68 69.66
C MET A 1 12.01 -11.69 68.27
N ASN A 2 12.67 -11.30 67.18
CA ASN A 2 13.94 -11.78 66.61
C ASN A 2 13.84 -13.24 66.14
N LEU A 3 14.35 -13.46 64.91
CA LEU A 3 14.29 -14.67 64.07
C LEU A 3 12.89 -14.90 63.47
N ILE A 4 12.62 -14.67 62.19
CA ILE A 4 13.22 -15.39 61.06
C ILE A 4 13.32 -14.43 59.85
N TYR A 5 14.49 -13.79 59.73
CA TYR A 5 14.98 -13.20 58.50
C TYR A 5 16.20 -14.00 58.07
N LYS A 6 16.02 -15.10 57.33
CA LYS A 6 17.06 -15.65 56.44
C LYS A 6 16.52 -16.78 55.56
N GLU A 7 16.91 -16.72 54.29
CA GLU A 7 16.87 -17.78 53.28
C GLU A 7 15.52 -18.16 52.65
N LYS A 8 15.17 -17.51 51.55
CA LYS A 8 15.32 -18.11 50.20
C LYS A 8 15.60 -17.04 49.15
N LYS A 9 16.88 -16.65 49.10
CA LYS A 9 17.52 -16.07 47.92
C LYS A 9 17.46 -17.12 46.80
N LYS A 10 17.18 -16.65 45.56
CA LYS A 10 17.09 -17.38 44.28
C LYS A 10 15.80 -18.17 44.05
N MET A 11 14.84 -17.53 43.37
CA MET A 11 14.24 -18.08 42.15
C MET A 11 13.73 -16.94 41.24
N LYS A 12 14.67 -16.21 40.63
CA LYS A 12 14.45 -15.65 39.29
C LYS A 12 14.66 -16.79 38.30
N ARG A 13 13.60 -17.43 37.81
CA ARG A 13 13.63 -18.21 36.56
C ARG A 13 12.29 -18.06 35.84
N LYS A 14 12.32 -17.20 34.82
CA LYS A 14 11.49 -17.16 33.61
C LYS A 14 10.23 -18.04 33.64
N LEU A 15 9.09 -17.47 34.02
CA LEU A 15 7.79 -18.07 33.78
C LEU A 15 7.13 -17.32 32.61
N GLY A 16 7.50 -17.69 31.39
CA GLY A 16 6.98 -17.03 30.18
C GLY A 16 7.48 -17.55 28.83
N SER A 17 8.24 -18.64 28.78
CA SER A 17 8.77 -19.16 27.49
C SER A 17 8.40 -20.60 27.18
N SER A 18 7.72 -21.33 28.06
CA SER A 18 7.47 -22.77 27.86
C SER A 18 6.10 -23.11 27.25
N LEU A 19 5.20 -22.14 27.09
CA LEU A 19 3.90 -22.38 26.44
C LEU A 19 3.91 -22.04 24.94
N ILE A 20 4.74 -21.07 24.52
CA ILE A 20 4.77 -20.56 23.14
C ILE A 20 5.59 -21.48 22.22
N LEU A 21 6.62 -22.16 22.75
CA LEU A 21 7.47 -23.06 21.95
C LEU A 21 6.80 -24.42 21.63
N SER A 22 5.79 -24.84 22.40
CA SER A 22 5.02 -26.06 22.17
C SER A 22 4.01 -25.90 21.02
N PHE A 23 3.38 -24.72 20.92
CA PHE A 23 2.44 -24.42 19.84
C PHE A 23 3.12 -24.28 18.47
N LEU A 24 4.39 -23.85 18.43
CA LEU A 24 5.13 -23.70 17.17
C LEU A 24 5.53 -25.06 16.55
N TRP A 25 5.64 -26.13 17.33
CA TRP A 25 5.89 -27.48 16.81
C TRP A 25 4.61 -28.23 16.41
N ILE A 26 3.46 -27.92 17.02
CA ILE A 26 2.17 -28.53 16.67
C ILE A 26 1.58 -27.93 15.38
N LEU A 27 1.80 -26.63 15.11
CA LEU A 27 1.35 -25.98 13.88
C LEU A 27 2.15 -26.43 12.64
N LEU A 28 3.43 -26.79 12.82
CA LEU A 28 4.29 -27.28 11.73
C LEU A 28 3.93 -28.72 11.30
N PHE A 29 3.20 -29.47 12.12
CA PHE A 29 2.80 -30.85 11.83
C PHE A 29 1.44 -30.98 11.11
N LEU A 30 0.67 -29.89 10.96
CA LEU A 30 -0.61 -29.89 10.25
C LEU A 30 -0.54 -29.42 8.78
N LEU A 31 0.61 -28.96 8.30
CA LEU A 31 0.75 -28.42 6.93
C LEU A 31 1.51 -29.33 5.96
N GLY A 32 1.81 -30.56 6.37
CA GLY A 32 2.53 -31.51 5.53
C GLY A 32 1.79 -32.84 5.39
N PHE A 33 0.64 -32.88 4.71
CA PHE A 33 0.16 -34.05 3.98
C PHE A 33 -1.09 -33.70 3.16
N GLY A 34 -0.97 -33.71 1.84
CA GLY A 34 -2.10 -33.47 0.94
C GLY A 34 -1.73 -33.16 -0.52
N GLY A 35 -0.82 -33.93 -1.13
CA GLY A 35 -0.93 -34.16 -2.58
C GLY A 35 -2.18 -35.02 -2.85
N SER A 36 -2.84 -35.04 -4.00
CA SER A 36 -2.51 -34.56 -5.34
C SER A 36 -3.80 -34.51 -6.17
N ALA A 37 -3.68 -33.87 -7.35
CA ALA A 37 -4.44 -34.11 -8.59
C ALA A 37 -5.87 -33.54 -8.68
N LEU A 38 -6.10 -32.68 -9.68
CA LEU A 38 -6.51 -33.15 -11.01
C LEU A 38 -6.28 -32.06 -12.06
N ALA A 39 -5.97 -32.52 -13.26
CA ALA A 39 -5.75 -31.73 -14.46
C ALA A 39 -7.02 -30.99 -14.91
N ALA A 40 -6.83 -29.77 -15.39
CA ALA A 40 -7.69 -29.20 -16.42
C ALA A 40 -6.78 -28.88 -17.60
N GLY A 41 -6.91 -29.66 -18.68
CA GLY A 41 -6.30 -29.35 -19.96
C GLY A 41 -6.91 -28.05 -20.49
N GLY A 42 -6.03 -27.12 -20.86
CA GLY A 42 -6.36 -25.98 -21.70
C GLY A 42 -5.38 -26.00 -22.88
N ASP A 43 -5.79 -26.63 -23.97
CA ASP A 43 -5.16 -26.57 -25.28
C ASP A 43 -5.46 -25.21 -25.93
N GLY A 44 -4.80 -24.17 -25.44
CA GLY A 44 -4.88 -22.82 -26.01
C GLY A 44 -3.86 -22.60 -27.12
N SER A 45 -4.10 -23.13 -28.32
CA SER A 45 -3.36 -22.74 -29.52
C SER A 45 -3.84 -21.38 -30.04
N GLY A 46 -3.16 -20.30 -29.63
CA GLY A 46 -3.40 -18.94 -30.10
C GLY A 46 -2.24 -18.41 -30.94
N GLY A 47 -2.12 -18.86 -32.18
CA GLY A 47 -1.20 -18.28 -33.17
C GLY A 47 -1.80 -17.02 -33.78
N GLY A 48 -1.13 -15.88 -33.62
CA GLY A 48 -1.48 -14.63 -34.29
C GLY A 48 -0.26 -14.05 -35.00
N SER A 49 -0.04 -14.45 -36.25
CA SER A 49 0.87 -13.75 -37.17
C SER A 49 0.07 -12.81 -38.05
N GLY A 50 -0.05 -11.55 -37.62
CA GLY A 50 -0.61 -10.49 -38.46
C GLY A 50 0.47 -9.84 -39.30
N ASN A 51 0.60 -10.23 -40.57
CA ASN A 51 1.37 -9.49 -41.56
C ASN A 51 0.45 -8.44 -42.20
N GLY A 52 0.42 -7.23 -41.64
CA GLY A 52 -0.25 -6.09 -42.27
C GLY A 52 0.58 -5.53 -43.41
N ASN A 53 0.29 -5.93 -44.65
CA ASN A 53 0.82 -5.26 -45.84
C ASN A 53 -0.12 -4.10 -46.21
N GLY A 54 0.18 -2.90 -45.70
CA GLY A 54 -0.51 -1.68 -46.10
C GLY A 54 -0.02 -1.21 -47.47
N THR A 55 -0.54 -1.77 -48.55
CA THR A 55 -0.39 -1.15 -49.88
C THR A 55 -1.38 0.00 -50.01
N GLY A 56 -0.98 1.17 -49.52
CA GLY A 56 -1.57 2.42 -49.95
C GLY A 56 -1.10 2.70 -51.37
N GLN A 57 -1.85 2.25 -52.37
CA GLN A 57 -1.65 2.68 -53.74
C GLN A 57 -2.96 3.24 -54.30
N ALA A 58 -2.90 4.53 -54.60
CA ALA A 58 -3.91 5.27 -55.32
C ALA A 58 -4.18 4.64 -56.69
N ALA A 59 -5.45 4.49 -57.04
CA ALA A 59 -5.93 4.43 -58.42
C ALA A 59 -7.45 4.63 -58.37
N THR A 60 -7.95 5.75 -58.90
CA THR A 60 -8.49 5.84 -60.26
C THR A 60 -9.48 4.71 -60.59
N SER A 61 -10.68 5.17 -60.93
CA SER A 61 -11.81 4.45 -61.49
C SER A 61 -11.39 3.44 -62.55
N ASP A 62 -11.65 2.15 -62.30
CA ASP A 62 -12.27 1.30 -63.32
C ASP A 62 -12.92 0.07 -62.69
N ILE A 63 -14.07 -0.29 -63.24
CA ILE A 63 -14.97 -1.34 -62.76
C ILE A 63 -14.50 -2.68 -63.32
N THR A 64 -14.25 -3.66 -62.45
CA THR A 64 -14.43 -5.08 -62.81
C THR A 64 -14.92 -5.85 -61.59
N THR A 65 -16.11 -6.42 -61.75
CA THR A 65 -16.87 -7.18 -60.75
C THR A 65 -16.17 -8.50 -60.44
N GLU A 66 -15.41 -8.54 -59.35
CA GLU A 66 -15.21 -9.75 -58.57
C GLU A 66 -15.68 -9.48 -57.14
N THR A 67 -16.76 -10.15 -56.74
CA THR A 67 -17.29 -10.11 -55.38
C THR A 67 -16.32 -10.84 -54.46
N THR A 68 -15.24 -10.18 -54.06
CA THR A 68 -14.50 -10.54 -52.85
C THR A 68 -15.23 -9.90 -51.69
N THR A 69 -15.99 -10.72 -50.95
CA THR A 69 -16.56 -10.31 -49.68
C THR A 69 -15.42 -9.83 -48.79
N PRO A 70 -15.43 -8.59 -48.27
CA PRO A 70 -14.44 -8.17 -47.30
C PRO A 70 -14.48 -9.16 -46.14
N GLY A 71 -13.37 -9.83 -45.87
CA GLY A 71 -13.25 -10.70 -44.70
C GLY A 71 -13.48 -9.85 -43.46
N SER A 72 -14.64 -10.00 -42.82
CA SER A 72 -14.91 -9.48 -41.48
C SER A 72 -14.02 -10.23 -40.51
N GLY A 73 -12.75 -9.83 -40.42
CA GLY A 73 -11.84 -10.22 -39.36
C GLY A 73 -12.34 -9.60 -38.05
N GLY A 74 -13.31 -10.25 -37.42
CA GLY A 74 -13.74 -9.98 -36.05
C GLY A 74 -12.64 -10.43 -35.09
N GLY A 75 -11.53 -9.70 -35.07
CA GLY A 75 -10.53 -9.85 -34.03
C GLY A 75 -11.13 -9.37 -32.71
N THR A 76 -11.79 -10.27 -31.99
CA THR A 76 -12.17 -10.05 -30.59
C THR A 76 -10.88 -10.15 -29.77
N GLY A 77 -10.08 -9.08 -29.76
CA GLY A 77 -8.92 -8.98 -28.88
C GLY A 77 -9.41 -9.18 -27.45
N GLY A 78 -9.31 -10.42 -26.94
CA GLY A 78 -10.06 -10.94 -25.78
C GLY A 78 -9.75 -10.31 -24.43
N GLY A 79 -9.07 -9.16 -24.41
CA GLY A 79 -8.87 -8.34 -23.22
C GLY A 79 -9.63 -7.01 -23.26
N SER A 80 -10.48 -6.74 -24.27
CA SER A 80 -11.24 -5.49 -24.36
C SER A 80 -12.41 -5.38 -23.40
N ASP A 81 -12.91 -6.50 -22.86
CA ASP A 81 -14.20 -6.51 -22.14
C ASP A 81 -14.04 -6.66 -20.62
N GLU A 82 -12.85 -7.01 -20.14
CA GLU A 82 -12.56 -7.05 -18.70
C GLU A 82 -12.62 -5.62 -18.11
N PRO A 83 -13.27 -5.40 -16.94
CA PRO A 83 -13.31 -4.09 -16.32
C PRO A 83 -11.90 -3.59 -15.97
N LEU A 84 -11.75 -2.27 -15.83
CA LEU A 84 -10.54 -1.70 -15.25
C LEU A 84 -10.52 -2.04 -13.76
N THR A 85 -9.37 -2.48 -13.25
CA THR A 85 -9.21 -2.88 -11.85
C THR A 85 -7.89 -2.37 -11.30
N LEU A 86 -7.85 -2.15 -9.98
CA LEU A 86 -6.62 -1.84 -9.26
C LEU A 86 -5.83 -3.13 -9.03
N VAL A 87 -4.57 -3.14 -9.45
CA VAL A 87 -3.63 -4.26 -9.26
C VAL A 87 -2.89 -4.09 -7.96
N SER A 88 -2.34 -2.90 -7.71
CA SER A 88 -1.58 -2.60 -6.50
C SER A 88 -1.66 -1.12 -6.14
N ALA A 89 -1.40 -0.82 -4.86
CA ALA A 89 -1.28 0.54 -4.35
C ALA A 89 -0.12 0.61 -3.36
N THR A 90 0.64 1.70 -3.44
CA THR A 90 1.64 2.08 -2.44
C THR A 90 1.29 3.46 -1.95
N PRO A 91 1.09 3.71 -0.65
CA PRO A 91 0.96 2.71 0.41
C PRO A 91 -0.16 1.69 0.15
N ALA A 92 -0.01 0.48 0.69
CA ALA A 92 -1.05 -0.55 0.57
C ALA A 92 -2.36 -0.10 1.25
N VAL A 93 -3.47 -0.68 0.80
CA VAL A 93 -4.80 -0.39 1.36
C VAL A 93 -4.83 -0.68 2.86
N ASP A 94 -5.39 0.24 3.62
CA ASP A 94 -5.52 0.23 5.08
C ASP A 94 -4.17 0.13 5.82
N SER A 95 -3.06 0.49 5.16
CA SER A 95 -1.74 0.51 5.79
C SER A 95 -1.64 1.56 6.90
N THR A 96 -0.82 1.25 7.90
CA THR A 96 -0.53 2.13 9.04
C THR A 96 0.96 2.39 9.14
N ASN A 97 1.35 3.46 9.85
CA ASN A 97 2.75 3.87 10.00
C ASN A 97 3.43 4.20 8.65
N VAL A 98 2.68 4.85 7.77
CA VAL A 98 3.20 5.38 6.51
C VAL A 98 4.01 6.65 6.78
N ALA A 99 5.20 6.76 6.19
CA ALA A 99 6.01 7.98 6.32
C ALA A 99 5.30 9.16 5.63
N VAL A 100 5.37 10.36 6.21
CA VAL A 100 4.65 11.56 5.72
C VAL A 100 5.11 12.04 4.34
N ASP A 101 6.27 11.58 3.89
CA ASP A 101 6.91 11.83 2.60
C ASP A 101 6.85 10.62 1.64
N SER A 102 6.07 9.59 1.99
CA SER A 102 5.91 8.41 1.14
C SER A 102 5.27 8.80 -0.19
N ALA A 103 5.84 8.30 -1.29
CA ALA A 103 5.22 8.37 -2.59
C ALA A 103 3.90 7.57 -2.59
N ILE A 104 2.87 8.13 -3.22
CA ILE A 104 1.58 7.47 -3.40
C ILE A 104 1.48 7.05 -4.87
N THR A 105 1.44 5.75 -5.14
CA THR A 105 1.35 5.18 -6.50
C THR A 105 0.25 4.14 -6.58
N LEU A 106 -0.49 4.16 -7.69
CA LEU A 106 -1.55 3.22 -8.01
C LEU A 106 -1.20 2.51 -9.31
N GLU A 107 -1.31 1.19 -9.32
CA GLU A 107 -1.12 0.36 -10.52
C GLU A 107 -2.46 -0.23 -10.94
N PHE A 108 -2.80 -0.09 -12.22
CA PHE A 108 -4.03 -0.61 -12.79
C PHE A 108 -3.76 -1.78 -13.76
N SER A 109 -4.79 -2.58 -14.00
CA SER A 109 -4.71 -3.74 -14.91
C SER A 109 -4.51 -3.35 -16.38
N LYS A 110 -4.80 -2.10 -16.74
CA LYS A 110 -4.77 -1.60 -18.12
C LYS A 110 -4.13 -0.22 -18.20
N ASN A 111 -3.80 0.20 -19.42
CA ASN A 111 -3.20 1.50 -19.71
C ASN A 111 -4.19 2.62 -19.40
N VAL A 112 -3.87 3.41 -18.38
CA VAL A 112 -4.63 4.59 -17.92
C VAL A 112 -3.96 5.91 -18.31
N ALA A 113 -2.74 5.86 -18.85
CA ALA A 113 -1.95 7.03 -19.21
C ALA A 113 -2.07 7.44 -20.70
N TYR A 114 -2.84 6.69 -21.50
CA TYR A 114 -2.99 6.97 -22.91
C TYR A 114 -3.56 8.37 -23.18
N ALA A 115 -2.98 9.07 -24.17
CA ALA A 115 -3.21 10.49 -24.42
C ALA A 115 -4.70 10.92 -24.47
N THR A 116 -5.59 10.08 -24.99
CA THR A 116 -7.02 10.42 -25.12
C THR A 116 -7.82 10.33 -23.82
N VAL A 117 -7.36 9.55 -22.84
CA VAL A 117 -8.04 9.36 -21.54
C VAL A 117 -7.32 10.08 -20.40
N ARG A 118 -6.02 10.37 -20.58
CA ARG A 118 -5.14 10.94 -19.56
C ARG A 118 -5.71 12.19 -18.89
N ASP A 119 -6.15 13.18 -19.67
CA ASP A 119 -6.67 14.46 -19.11
C ASP A 119 -7.94 14.27 -18.26
N GLY A 120 -8.76 13.27 -18.58
CA GLY A 120 -9.92 12.89 -17.76
C GLY A 120 -9.49 12.15 -16.50
N ASN A 121 -8.60 11.18 -16.65
CA ASN A 121 -8.11 10.35 -15.55
C ASN A 121 -7.36 11.15 -14.49
N LEU A 122 -6.63 12.20 -14.87
CA LEU A 122 -5.96 13.10 -13.93
C LEU A 122 -6.95 13.80 -12.99
N LYS A 123 -8.20 13.99 -13.41
CA LYS A 123 -9.27 14.62 -12.60
C LYS A 123 -10.08 13.60 -11.79
N ALA A 124 -10.02 12.32 -12.18
CA ALA A 124 -10.73 11.23 -11.50
C ALA A 124 -10.06 10.83 -10.17
N VAL A 125 -8.82 11.28 -9.91
CA VAL A 125 -8.05 10.91 -8.73
C VAL A 125 -7.92 12.10 -7.78
N THR A 126 -8.25 11.90 -6.50
CA THR A 126 -8.18 12.93 -5.47
C THR A 126 -7.67 12.38 -4.14
N LEU A 127 -6.97 13.22 -3.37
CA LEU A 127 -6.49 12.88 -2.03
C LEU A 127 -7.32 13.63 -0.98
N TRP A 128 -7.66 12.94 0.11
CA TRP A 128 -8.52 13.47 1.17
C TRP A 128 -7.96 13.21 2.56
N LYS A 129 -8.29 14.11 3.48
CA LYS A 129 -8.13 13.96 4.91
C LYS A 129 -9.50 14.15 5.56
N GLY A 130 -10.16 13.05 5.91
CA GLY A 130 -11.57 13.09 6.30
C GLY A 130 -12.41 13.73 5.19
N ASP A 131 -13.09 14.83 5.51
CA ASP A 131 -13.93 15.58 4.56
C ASP A 131 -13.20 16.74 3.86
N THR A 132 -11.91 16.96 4.15
CA THR A 132 -11.13 18.02 3.52
C THR A 132 -10.26 17.44 2.41
N GLN A 133 -10.41 17.96 1.18
CA GLN A 133 -9.54 17.59 0.08
C GLN A 133 -8.12 18.14 0.33
N VAL A 134 -7.12 17.28 0.10
CA VAL A 134 -5.70 17.62 0.21
C VAL A 134 -5.19 17.92 -1.21
N PRO A 135 -4.62 19.10 -1.45
CA PRO A 135 -4.03 19.40 -2.75
C PRO A 135 -2.90 18.43 -3.08
N ALA A 136 -2.94 17.85 -4.28
CA ALA A 136 -1.96 16.90 -4.76
C ALA A 136 -1.77 17.06 -6.27
N ASP A 137 -0.54 16.88 -6.72
CA ASP A 137 -0.19 16.78 -8.13
C ASP A 137 -0.36 15.33 -8.58
N ILE A 138 -1.24 15.11 -9.57
CA ILE A 138 -1.51 13.80 -10.14
C ILE A 138 -0.73 13.70 -11.43
N THR A 139 0.07 12.65 -11.58
CA THR A 139 0.92 12.44 -12.74
C THR A 139 0.77 11.03 -13.29
N MET A 140 0.96 10.92 -14.60
CA MET A 140 0.99 9.66 -15.35
C MET A 140 2.12 9.79 -16.35
N ALA A 141 2.82 8.69 -16.59
CA ALA A 141 3.90 8.65 -17.56
C ALA A 141 3.38 8.83 -19.00
N ASP A 142 4.23 9.25 -19.92
CA ASP A 142 3.88 9.22 -21.34
C ASP A 142 3.95 7.78 -21.84
N ASP A 143 2.85 7.23 -22.36
CA ASP A 143 2.78 5.81 -22.71
C ASP A 143 3.60 5.43 -23.95
N GLN A 144 4.06 6.40 -24.74
CA GLN A 144 4.97 6.19 -25.86
C GLN A 144 6.43 6.21 -25.42
N LEU A 145 6.78 7.09 -24.48
CA LEU A 145 8.16 7.21 -23.96
C LEU A 145 8.47 6.19 -22.86
N GLU A 146 7.49 5.91 -22.00
CA GLU A 146 7.63 5.07 -20.81
C GLU A 146 6.51 4.01 -20.77
N PRO A 147 6.50 3.07 -21.74
CA PRO A 147 5.42 2.10 -21.85
C PRO A 147 5.25 1.31 -20.56
N ASP A 148 6.31 0.96 -19.83
CA ASP A 148 6.22 0.18 -18.59
C ASP A 148 5.47 0.90 -17.46
N LEU A 149 5.34 2.23 -17.54
CA LEU A 149 4.66 3.05 -16.55
C LEU A 149 3.24 3.47 -16.96
N ARG A 150 2.75 3.03 -18.12
CA ARG A 150 1.44 3.40 -18.69
C ARG A 150 0.22 3.01 -17.83
N ASN A 151 0.42 2.08 -16.91
CA ASN A 151 -0.61 1.57 -16.00
C ASN A 151 -0.57 2.27 -14.63
N PHE A 152 0.37 3.19 -14.41
CA PHE A 152 0.61 3.81 -13.12
C PHE A 152 0.04 5.22 -13.04
N ILE A 153 -0.48 5.55 -11.87
CA ILE A 153 -0.83 6.92 -11.47
C ILE A 153 -0.02 7.24 -10.21
N THR A 154 0.68 8.37 -10.24
CA THR A 154 1.45 8.87 -9.10
C THR A 154 0.73 10.09 -8.53
N ILE A 155 0.52 10.08 -7.22
CA ILE A 155 -0.09 11.17 -6.45
C ILE A 155 0.98 11.77 -5.55
N THR A 156 1.31 13.04 -5.76
CA THR A 156 2.31 13.77 -4.97
C THR A 156 1.59 14.87 -4.18
N PRO A 157 1.40 14.73 -2.86
CA PRO A 157 0.84 15.80 -2.04
C PRO A 157 1.67 17.08 -2.19
N THR A 158 1.04 18.23 -2.45
CA THR A 158 1.78 19.50 -2.59
C THR A 158 2.19 20.07 -1.24
N GLU A 159 1.51 19.64 -0.18
CA GLU A 159 1.84 19.96 1.21
C GLU A 159 2.23 18.68 1.94
N ALA A 160 3.16 18.79 2.90
CA ALA A 160 3.57 17.67 3.72
C ALA A 160 2.38 17.07 4.47
N LEU A 161 2.27 15.74 4.45
CA LEU A 161 1.25 15.03 5.20
C LEU A 161 1.47 15.22 6.71
N LYS A 162 0.39 15.22 7.48
CA LYS A 162 0.44 15.35 8.93
C LYS A 162 0.63 13.97 9.55
N GLU A 163 1.43 13.90 10.60
CA GLU A 163 1.64 12.68 11.38
C GLU A 163 0.34 12.18 12.03
N GLY A 164 0.25 10.87 12.27
CA GLY A 164 -0.88 10.21 12.94
C GLY A 164 -2.24 10.48 12.29
N THR A 165 -2.28 10.74 11.00
CA THR A 165 -3.47 11.19 10.27
C THR A 165 -3.92 10.15 9.25
N LEU A 166 -5.23 9.89 9.20
CA LEU A 166 -5.87 9.07 8.19
C LEU A 166 -6.07 9.87 6.90
N TYR A 167 -5.56 9.34 5.80
CA TYR A 167 -5.75 9.84 4.45
C TYR A 167 -6.51 8.83 3.61
N THR A 168 -7.28 9.34 2.65
CA THR A 168 -8.05 8.53 1.70
C THR A 168 -7.77 9.00 0.28
N VAL A 169 -7.24 8.12 -0.57
CA VAL A 169 -7.23 8.31 -2.01
C VAL A 169 -8.58 7.86 -2.55
N LYS A 170 -9.25 8.75 -3.30
CA LYS A 170 -10.50 8.44 -3.99
C LYS A 170 -10.24 8.43 -5.49
N VAL A 171 -10.66 7.35 -6.14
CA VAL A 171 -10.62 7.20 -7.60
C VAL A 171 -12.05 7.04 -8.07
N ASP A 172 -12.50 7.98 -8.89
CA ASP A 172 -13.85 8.02 -9.43
C ASP A 172 -14.07 6.94 -10.49
N ASP A 173 -15.31 6.47 -10.66
CA ASP A 173 -15.64 5.44 -11.64
C ASP A 173 -15.53 5.92 -13.10
N THR A 174 -15.35 7.23 -13.31
CA THR A 174 -15.00 7.81 -14.62
C THR A 174 -13.56 7.52 -15.08
N LEU A 175 -12.70 6.94 -14.23
CA LEU A 175 -11.36 6.52 -14.63
C LEU A 175 -11.44 5.46 -15.75
N ALA A 176 -10.85 5.75 -16.90
CA ALA A 176 -10.95 4.93 -18.10
C ALA A 176 -9.58 4.44 -18.60
N ALA A 177 -9.55 3.22 -19.11
CA ALA A 177 -8.40 2.68 -19.82
C ALA A 177 -8.42 3.06 -21.30
N LYS A 178 -7.29 2.90 -22.00
CA LYS A 178 -7.17 3.03 -23.46
C LYS A 178 -8.20 2.19 -24.24
N SER A 179 -8.60 1.04 -23.69
CA SER A 179 -9.62 0.16 -24.27
C SER A 179 -11.05 0.70 -24.15
N GLY A 180 -11.27 1.77 -23.38
CA GLY A 180 -12.61 2.30 -23.06
C GLY A 180 -13.25 1.64 -21.83
N ASN A 181 -12.62 0.65 -21.20
CA ASN A 181 -13.11 0.09 -19.94
C ASN A 181 -12.94 1.09 -18.81
N VAL A 182 -13.94 1.17 -17.94
CA VAL A 182 -13.93 1.97 -16.72
C VAL A 182 -13.87 1.09 -15.48
N LEU A 183 -13.67 1.71 -14.32
CA LEU A 183 -13.82 1.02 -13.04
C LEU A 183 -15.29 0.58 -12.85
N ALA A 184 -15.49 -0.61 -12.29
CA ALA A 184 -16.83 -1.10 -11.99
C ALA A 184 -17.50 -0.31 -10.85
N GLU A 185 -16.70 0.19 -9.91
CA GLU A 185 -17.12 1.00 -8.78
C GLU A 185 -15.99 1.97 -8.38
N PRO A 186 -16.32 3.12 -7.76
CA PRO A 186 -15.30 4.05 -7.30
C PRO A 186 -14.44 3.44 -6.18
N LEU A 187 -13.12 3.66 -6.26
CA LEU A 187 -12.17 3.11 -5.29
C LEU A 187 -11.92 4.09 -4.14
N LYS A 188 -11.76 3.54 -2.94
CA LYS A 188 -11.34 4.27 -1.74
C LYS A 188 -10.20 3.53 -1.07
N LEU A 189 -9.04 4.17 -1.01
CA LEU A 189 -7.82 3.58 -0.46
C LEU A 189 -7.41 4.40 0.77
N ASN A 190 -7.47 3.78 1.93
CA ASN A 190 -7.12 4.43 3.17
C ASN A 190 -5.67 4.12 3.56
N PHE A 191 -4.97 5.09 4.13
CA PHE A 191 -3.70 4.85 4.79
C PHE A 191 -3.50 5.83 5.94
N THR A 192 -2.77 5.41 6.97
CA THR A 192 -2.52 6.22 8.16
C THR A 192 -1.03 6.50 8.31
N THR A 193 -0.69 7.78 8.43
CA THR A 193 0.70 8.21 8.63
C THR A 193 1.22 7.85 10.02
N THR A 194 2.53 7.70 10.15
CA THR A 194 3.21 7.42 11.42
C THR A 194 2.86 8.49 12.45
N ALA A 195 2.55 8.03 13.67
CA ALA A 195 2.26 8.93 14.78
C ALA A 195 3.54 9.70 15.21
N PRO A 196 3.40 10.91 15.78
CA PRO A 196 4.53 11.64 16.30
C PRO A 196 5.32 10.80 17.31
N ALA A 197 6.65 10.85 17.21
CA ALA A 197 7.49 10.23 18.22
C ALA A 197 7.18 10.84 19.59
N THR A 198 6.60 10.05 20.49
CA THR A 198 6.34 10.53 21.85
C THR A 198 7.68 10.57 22.60
N PRO A 199 8.14 11.72 23.10
CA PRO A 199 9.35 11.75 23.91
C PRO A 199 9.14 10.88 25.16
N ASN A 200 10.06 9.95 25.37
CA ASN A 200 10.09 9.02 26.48
C ASN A 200 10.20 9.76 27.83
N SER A 201 9.07 9.93 28.51
CA SER A 201 8.93 10.60 29.82
C SER A 201 9.54 9.84 31.02
N ASN A 202 10.25 8.73 30.78
CA ASN A 202 10.84 7.92 31.86
C ASN A 202 12.06 8.61 32.51
N LEU A 203 12.77 9.49 31.79
CA LEU A 203 13.92 10.21 32.37
C LEU A 203 13.52 11.31 33.35
N THR A 204 12.39 12.00 33.13
CA THR A 204 11.95 13.10 34.01
C THR A 204 11.44 12.61 35.36
N LEU A 205 10.86 11.40 35.44
CA LEU A 205 10.46 10.78 36.70
C LEU A 205 11.66 10.36 37.56
N TRP A 206 12.73 9.81 36.97
CA TRP A 206 13.91 9.43 37.73
C TRP A 206 14.73 10.65 38.19
N ILE A 207 14.78 11.72 37.39
CA ILE A 207 15.43 12.97 37.77
C ILE A 207 14.65 13.67 38.89
N SER A 208 13.31 13.72 38.81
CA SER A 208 12.48 14.34 39.85
C SER A 208 12.45 13.56 41.17
N LEU A 209 12.38 12.21 41.13
CA LEU A 209 12.56 11.39 42.34
C LEU A 209 13.98 11.54 42.91
N GLY A 210 15.01 11.52 42.06
CA GLY A 210 16.40 11.68 42.49
C GLY A 210 16.65 13.02 43.19
N ALA A 211 16.15 14.11 42.60
CA ALA A 211 16.24 15.46 43.19
C ALA A 211 15.49 15.55 44.53
N LEU A 212 14.29 14.96 44.64
CA LEU A 212 13.52 14.95 45.88
C LEU A 212 14.24 14.19 47.01
N VAL A 213 14.84 13.02 46.71
CA VAL A 213 15.60 12.23 47.69
C VAL A 213 16.84 12.98 48.18
N VAL A 214 17.56 13.67 47.28
CA VAL A 214 18.73 14.48 47.66
C VAL A 214 18.33 15.65 48.57
N VAL A 215 17.23 16.33 48.28
CA VAL A 215 16.71 17.42 49.13
C VAL A 215 16.31 16.90 50.51
N ILE A 216 15.62 15.76 50.59
CA ILE A 216 15.24 15.13 51.88
C ILE A 216 16.49 14.76 52.69
N MET A 217 17.51 14.20 52.04
CA MET A 217 18.78 13.84 52.69
C MET A 217 19.52 15.07 53.23
N ILE A 218 19.55 16.17 52.48
CA ILE A 218 20.15 17.43 52.93
C ILE A 218 19.41 17.98 54.15
N ILE A 219 18.07 17.99 54.12
CA ILE A 219 17.24 18.45 55.25
C ILE A 219 17.49 17.59 56.49
N ALA A 220 17.51 16.26 56.33
CA ALA A 220 17.79 15.33 57.44
C ALA A 220 19.19 15.56 58.04
N ALA A 221 20.22 15.77 57.21
CA ALA A 221 21.57 16.05 57.68
C ALA A 221 21.67 17.40 58.44
N VAL A 222 20.96 18.43 57.99
CA VAL A 222 20.89 19.73 58.68
C VAL A 222 20.17 19.61 60.03
N LEU A 223 19.06 18.87 60.09
CA LEU A 223 18.33 18.62 61.34
C LEU A 223 19.16 17.81 62.34
N MET A 224 19.90 16.79 61.88
CA MET A 224 20.79 16.01 62.73
C MET A 224 21.96 16.83 63.29
N LYS A 225 22.48 17.80 62.53
CA LYS A 225 23.53 18.71 63.03
C LYS A 225 22.99 19.68 64.09
N ARG A 226 21.74 20.15 63.96
CA ARG A 226 21.13 21.07 64.94
C ARG A 226 20.75 20.41 66.26
N LYS A 227 20.46 19.10 66.28
CA LYS A 227 20.08 18.37 67.49
C LYS A 227 21.27 17.94 68.37
N LYS A 228 22.50 18.14 67.89
CA LYS A 228 23.75 17.76 68.58
C LYS A 228 24.49 18.95 69.22
N VAL A 229 23.92 20.15 69.16
CA VAL A 229 24.37 21.36 69.88
C VAL A 229 23.37 21.64 70.99
#